data_AF-A0A8S2F0X3-F1
#
_entry.id   AF-A0A8S2F0X3-F1
#
_cell.length_a   1.000
_cell.length_b   1.000
_cell.length_c   1.000
_cell.angle_alpha   90.00
_cell.angle_beta   90.00
_cell.angle_gamma   90.00
#
_symmetry.space_group_name_H-M   'P 1'
#
loop_
_entity.id
_entity.type
_entity.pdbx_description
1 polymer ?
#
loop_
_entity_poly.entity_id
_entity_poly.type
_entity_poly.pdbx_seq_one_letter_code
_entity_poly.pdbx_strand_id
1 'polypeptide(L)'
;QCLAGAIKWEDLILHATEAGFTQPRLITAKPIDITDPDIEKLVGDIRFVTATFRLFKIPMNEDELDIPYLLTYEGEIPGFESAFSFDNTITFKRGEMVSCGPTLASAILYSRYKDNFGFEPIDNTKHFDGTVVVVEEQETLFRDDGVTETTQHSYIITEYDDDVADKRHSKSSSVTTDNSTTEPSVTRKNT
;
A
#
# COMPACT_ATOMS: atom_id res chain seq x y z
N GLN A 1 6.60 14.37 -19.98
CA GLN A 1 5.80 14.38 -18.73
C GLN A 1 5.05 13.06 -18.67
N CYS A 2 5.10 12.32 -17.56
CA CYS A 2 4.50 10.98 -17.43
C CYS A 2 2.98 11.00 -17.11
N LEU A 3 2.32 12.14 -17.34
CA LEU A 3 0.90 12.36 -17.00
C LEU A 3 -0.04 11.47 -17.82
N ALA A 4 0.33 11.14 -19.06
CA ALA A 4 -0.51 10.35 -19.96
C ALA A 4 -0.68 8.88 -19.52
N GLY A 5 0.22 8.37 -18.66
CA GLY A 5 0.16 6.99 -18.13
C GLY A 5 -0.29 6.92 -16.68
N ALA A 6 -0.80 8.01 -16.12
CA ALA A 6 -1.21 8.05 -14.72
C ALA A 6 -2.55 7.31 -14.54
N ILE A 7 -2.64 6.47 -13.51
CA ILE A 7 -3.78 5.59 -13.25
C ILE A 7 -4.65 6.11 -12.11
N LYS A 8 -5.97 5.91 -12.11
CA LYS A 8 -6.81 6.22 -10.94
C LYS A 8 -6.49 5.32 -9.75
N TRP A 9 -6.67 5.79 -8.52
CA TRP A 9 -6.33 4.97 -7.35
C TRP A 9 -7.25 3.76 -7.21
N GLU A 10 -8.53 3.88 -7.57
CA GLU A 10 -9.46 2.77 -7.54
C GLU A 10 -9.00 1.65 -8.50
N ASP A 11 -8.56 2.04 -9.70
CA ASP A 11 -8.02 1.12 -10.70
C ASP A 11 -6.68 0.52 -10.23
N LEU A 12 -5.83 1.30 -9.55
CA LEU A 12 -4.61 0.80 -8.93
C LEU A 12 -4.90 -0.29 -7.89
N ILE A 13 -5.84 -0.06 -6.98
CA ILE A 13 -6.22 -1.05 -5.96
C ILE A 13 -6.77 -2.31 -6.63
N LEU A 14 -7.64 -2.14 -7.64
CA LEU A 14 -8.20 -3.24 -8.41
C LEU A 14 -7.09 -4.08 -9.04
N HIS A 15 -6.21 -3.46 -9.83
CA HIS A 15 -5.14 -4.19 -10.52
C HIS A 15 -4.11 -4.81 -9.58
N ALA A 16 -3.77 -4.14 -8.48
CA ALA A 16 -2.90 -4.74 -7.46
C ALA A 16 -3.53 -6.01 -6.88
N THR A 17 -4.83 -5.96 -6.59
CA THR A 17 -5.57 -7.11 -6.07
C THR A 17 -5.67 -8.24 -7.11
N GLU A 18 -5.96 -7.91 -8.38
CA GLU A 18 -5.99 -8.87 -9.49
C GLU A 18 -4.63 -9.55 -9.72
N ALA A 19 -3.53 -8.82 -9.50
CA ALA A 19 -2.16 -9.34 -9.59
C ALA A 19 -1.74 -10.19 -8.37
N GLY A 20 -2.62 -10.32 -7.36
CA GLY A 20 -2.40 -11.12 -6.16
C GLY A 20 -1.61 -10.41 -5.06
N PHE A 21 -1.57 -9.08 -5.07
CA PHE A 21 -1.10 -8.31 -3.92
C PHE A 21 -2.25 -8.10 -2.92
N THR A 22 -1.89 -7.91 -1.66
CA THR A 22 -2.81 -7.36 -0.66
C THR A 22 -3.17 -5.92 -1.01
N GLN A 23 -4.18 -5.36 -0.33
CA GLN A 23 -4.55 -3.95 -0.47
C GLN A 23 -3.29 -3.06 -0.36
N PRO A 24 -3.02 -2.20 -1.37
CA PRO A 24 -1.90 -1.27 -1.34
C PRO A 24 -1.98 -0.32 -0.15
N ARG A 25 -0.83 -0.03 0.48
CA ARG A 25 -0.73 0.92 1.60
C ARG A 25 -0.01 2.18 1.18
N LEU A 26 -0.62 3.35 1.41
CA LEU A 26 -0.05 4.63 1.03
C LEU A 26 1.06 5.05 2.00
N ILE A 27 2.28 5.29 1.50
CA ILE A 27 3.42 5.77 2.31
C ILE A 27 3.49 7.29 2.28
N THR A 28 3.49 7.87 1.07
CA THR A 28 3.50 9.32 0.88
C THR A 28 2.69 9.67 -0.36
N ALA A 29 2.08 10.85 -0.37
CA ALA A 29 1.47 11.47 -1.54
C ALA A 29 1.91 12.94 -1.60
N LYS A 30 2.15 13.45 -2.81
CA LYS A 30 2.46 14.86 -3.06
C LYS A 30 1.76 15.33 -4.33
N PRO A 31 1.03 16.47 -4.28
CA PRO A 31 0.46 17.07 -5.48
C PRO A 31 1.51 17.39 -6.53
N ILE A 32 1.13 17.22 -7.80
CA ILE A 32 1.88 17.68 -8.96
C ILE A 32 1.15 18.90 -9.51
N ASP A 33 1.84 20.04 -9.52
CA ASP A 33 1.34 21.24 -10.15
C ASP A 33 1.50 21.15 -11.68
N ILE A 34 0.39 21.31 -12.39
CA ILE A 34 0.37 21.43 -13.84
C ILE A 34 0.57 22.90 -14.19
N THR A 35 1.78 23.25 -14.62
CA THR A 35 2.13 24.64 -14.94
C THR A 35 2.00 24.97 -16.42
N ASP A 36 1.77 23.96 -17.27
CA ASP A 36 1.58 24.11 -18.71
C ASP A 36 0.08 24.37 -19.00
N PRO A 37 -0.30 25.56 -19.51
CA PRO A 37 -1.70 25.93 -19.71
C PRO A 37 -2.44 25.03 -20.72
N ASP A 38 -1.72 24.48 -21.70
CA ASP A 38 -2.34 23.59 -22.71
C ASP A 38 -2.68 22.24 -22.07
N ILE A 39 -1.82 21.75 -21.17
CA ILE A 39 -2.07 20.54 -20.39
C ILE A 39 -3.15 20.80 -19.35
N GLU A 40 -3.11 21.93 -18.64
CA GLU A 40 -4.13 22.31 -17.65
C GLU A 40 -5.53 22.34 -18.28
N LYS A 41 -5.65 22.92 -19.47
CA LYS A 41 -6.91 22.91 -20.24
C LYS A 41 -7.36 21.52 -20.68
N LEU A 42 -6.42 20.62 -21.00
CA LEU A 42 -6.71 19.26 -21.42
C LEU A 42 -7.21 18.39 -20.27
N VAL A 43 -6.58 18.50 -19.10
CA VAL A 43 -6.88 17.66 -17.93
C VAL A 43 -8.05 18.21 -17.11
N GLY A 44 -8.40 19.49 -17.28
CA GLY A 44 -9.51 20.12 -16.58
C GLY A 44 -9.32 20.06 -15.06
N ASP A 45 -10.31 19.54 -14.35
CA ASP A 45 -10.28 19.45 -12.89
C ASP A 45 -9.46 18.26 -12.35
N ILE A 46 -8.87 17.43 -13.22
CA ILE A 46 -8.06 16.28 -12.79
C ILE A 46 -6.81 16.77 -12.07
N ARG A 47 -6.56 16.20 -10.88
CA ARG A 47 -5.35 16.50 -10.08
C ARG A 47 -4.42 15.30 -10.10
N PHE A 48 -3.13 15.58 -10.25
CA PHE A 48 -2.11 14.56 -10.30
C PHE A 48 -1.34 14.54 -8.99
N VAL A 49 -0.95 13.36 -8.54
CA VAL A 49 -0.12 13.20 -7.35
C VAL A 49 1.01 12.20 -7.64
N THR A 50 2.19 12.47 -7.10
CA THR A 50 3.21 11.42 -6.93
C THR A 50 2.92 10.70 -5.63
N ALA A 51 2.69 9.40 -5.69
CA ALA A 51 2.48 8.60 -4.49
C ALA A 51 3.43 7.42 -4.42
N THR A 52 3.88 7.11 -3.21
CA THR A 52 4.64 5.89 -2.93
C THR A 52 3.73 4.94 -2.18
N PHE A 53 3.56 3.73 -2.71
CA PHE A 53 2.79 2.67 -2.08
C PHE A 53 3.69 1.53 -1.62
N ARG A 54 3.23 0.79 -0.62
CA ARG A 54 3.76 -0.52 -0.28
C ARG A 54 2.70 -1.58 -0.56
N LEU A 55 3.09 -2.57 -1.34
CA LEU A 55 2.25 -3.71 -1.70
C LEU A 55 2.94 -4.97 -1.14
N PHE A 56 2.16 -5.86 -0.55
CA PHE A 56 2.65 -7.14 -0.05
C PHE A 56 2.05 -8.27 -0.85
N LYS A 57 2.85 -9.31 -1.11
CA LYS A 57 2.38 -10.56 -1.70
C LYS A 57 2.38 -11.61 -0.60
N ILE A 58 1.23 -11.79 0.03
CA ILE A 58 1.06 -12.69 1.18
C ILE A 58 0.47 -14.02 0.68
N PRO A 59 0.95 -15.17 1.15
CA PRO A 59 0.37 -16.46 0.79
C PRO A 59 -1.13 -16.53 1.10
N MET A 60 -1.94 -16.95 0.12
CA MET A 60 -3.40 -16.92 0.18
C MET A 60 -4.05 -17.94 1.14
N ASN A 61 -3.25 -18.78 1.80
CA ASN A 61 -3.69 -19.96 2.55
C ASN A 61 -3.60 -19.80 4.08
N GLU A 62 -3.42 -18.60 4.61
CA GLU A 62 -3.10 -18.42 6.02
C GLU A 62 -4.26 -17.80 6.80
N ASP A 63 -5.26 -18.65 7.09
CA ASP A 63 -6.25 -18.50 8.17
C ASP A 63 -5.57 -18.44 9.58
N GLU A 64 -4.24 -18.32 9.67
CA GLU A 64 -3.48 -18.38 10.93
C GLU A 64 -3.65 -17.12 11.80
N LEU A 65 -4.08 -16.00 11.21
CA LEU A 65 -4.20 -14.72 11.92
C LEU A 65 -5.64 -14.25 12.12
N ASP A 66 -6.62 -15.15 12.24
CA ASP A 66 -8.04 -14.80 12.47
C ASP A 66 -8.34 -14.11 13.82
N ILE A 67 -7.33 -13.95 14.67
CA ILE A 67 -7.40 -13.27 15.97
C ILE A 67 -6.55 -11.99 15.94
N PRO A 68 -6.86 -10.98 16.75
CA PRO A 68 -5.99 -9.82 16.91
C PRO A 68 -4.60 -10.21 17.41
N TYR A 69 -3.58 -9.49 16.93
CA TYR A 69 -2.20 -9.65 17.35
C TYR A 69 -1.67 -8.40 18.03
N LEU A 70 -0.80 -8.62 19.00
CA LEU A 70 -0.02 -7.60 19.65
C LEU A 70 1.38 -7.57 19.03
N LEU A 71 1.69 -6.43 18.42
CA LEU A 71 2.98 -6.16 17.80
C LEU A 71 3.81 -5.25 18.72
N THR A 72 5.10 -5.53 18.85
CA THR A 72 6.05 -4.63 19.52
C THR A 72 7.21 -4.37 18.58
N TYR A 73 7.46 -3.10 18.24
CA TYR A 73 8.60 -2.75 17.41
C TYR A 73 9.89 -2.74 18.23
N GLU A 74 10.90 -3.50 17.80
CA GLU A 74 12.13 -3.70 18.55
C GLU A 74 13.20 -2.62 18.30
N GLY A 75 13.02 -1.81 17.25
CA GLY A 75 13.94 -0.72 16.93
C GLY A 75 15.20 -1.16 16.18
N GLU A 76 15.15 -2.28 15.46
CA GLU A 76 16.31 -2.88 14.78
C GLU A 76 16.48 -2.42 13.32
N ILE A 77 15.53 -1.66 12.76
CA ILE A 77 15.67 -1.12 11.40
C ILE A 77 16.64 0.08 11.44
N PRO A 78 17.79 0.04 10.73
CA PRO A 78 18.77 1.12 10.76
C PRO A 78 18.19 2.46 10.29
N GLY A 79 18.42 3.51 11.06
CA GLY A 79 17.87 4.85 10.82
C GLY A 79 16.43 5.05 11.28
N PHE A 80 15.79 4.00 11.81
CA PHE A 80 14.42 4.01 12.33
C PHE A 80 14.37 3.41 13.73
N GLU A 81 15.42 3.52 14.52
CA GLU A 81 15.56 2.83 15.81
C GLU A 81 14.52 3.27 16.84
N SER A 82 14.07 4.53 16.78
CA SER A 82 13.08 5.08 17.72
C SER A 82 11.63 4.85 17.29
N ALA A 83 11.36 4.94 15.99
CA ALA A 83 10.05 4.73 15.41
C ALA A 83 10.16 4.38 13.92
N PHE A 84 9.22 3.58 13.44
CA PHE A 84 9.11 3.16 12.07
C PHE A 84 7.72 3.50 11.51
N SER A 85 7.67 4.42 10.55
CA SER A 85 6.45 4.74 9.81
C SER A 85 6.19 3.65 8.78
N PHE A 86 5.22 2.80 9.09
CA PHE A 86 4.85 1.68 8.24
C PHE A 86 4.10 2.18 7.01
N ASP A 87 3.12 3.05 7.19
CA ASP A 87 2.42 3.76 6.13
C ASP A 87 2.02 5.16 6.65
N ASN A 88 1.17 5.88 5.91
CA ASN A 88 0.75 7.22 6.27
C ASN A 88 -0.21 7.28 7.47
N THR A 89 -0.74 6.14 7.93
CA THR A 89 -1.65 6.08 9.09
C THR A 89 -1.00 5.40 10.30
N ILE A 90 -0.03 4.52 10.09
CA ILE A 90 0.57 3.69 11.12
C ILE A 90 2.05 4.02 11.30
N THR A 91 2.41 4.42 12.51
CA THR A 91 3.80 4.54 12.96
C THR A 91 3.99 3.74 14.24
N PHE A 92 4.92 2.79 14.22
CA PHE A 92 5.28 2.00 15.38
C PHE A 92 6.40 2.68 16.14
N LYS A 93 6.21 2.93 17.43
CA LYS A 93 7.29 3.39 18.33
C LYS A 93 7.97 2.20 18.98
N ARG A 94 9.27 2.31 19.20
CA ARG A 94 10.03 1.23 19.85
C ARG A 94 9.46 0.90 21.23
N GLY A 95 9.21 -0.38 21.48
CA GLY A 95 8.70 -0.89 22.75
C GLY A 95 7.23 -0.57 23.04
N GLU A 96 6.51 0.09 22.13
CA GLU A 96 5.07 0.32 22.24
C GLU A 96 4.31 -0.93 21.78
N MET A 97 3.34 -1.38 22.58
CA MET A 97 2.51 -2.53 22.28
C MET A 97 1.31 -2.09 21.44
N VAL A 98 1.22 -2.61 20.22
CA VAL A 98 0.19 -2.24 19.24
C VAL A 98 -0.70 -3.43 18.94
N SER A 99 -1.97 -3.36 19.35
CA SER A 99 -3.00 -4.33 18.99
C SER A 99 -3.52 -4.02 17.59
N CYS A 100 -3.53 -5.03 16.71
CA CYS A 100 -3.93 -4.88 15.32
C CYS A 100 -4.69 -6.10 14.78
N GLY A 101 -5.38 -5.88 13.66
CA GLY A 101 -6.11 -6.91 12.93
C GLY A 101 -5.23 -7.83 12.07
N PRO A 102 -5.85 -8.87 11.46
CA PRO A 102 -5.20 -9.88 10.63
C PRO A 102 -4.37 -9.28 9.49
N THR A 103 -4.85 -8.21 8.84
CA THR A 103 -4.25 -7.67 7.62
C THR A 103 -2.92 -6.99 7.93
N LEU A 104 -2.88 -6.17 9.00
CA LEU A 104 -1.62 -5.55 9.43
C LEU A 104 -0.65 -6.59 9.98
N ALA A 105 -1.14 -7.51 10.82
CA ALA A 105 -0.32 -8.58 11.39
C ALA A 105 0.33 -9.42 10.28
N SER A 106 -0.44 -9.82 9.27
CA SER A 106 0.04 -10.56 8.10
C SER A 106 1.12 -9.80 7.35
N ALA A 107 0.89 -8.50 7.10
CA ALA A 107 1.83 -7.67 6.35
C ALA A 107 3.21 -7.55 7.04
N ILE A 108 3.26 -7.51 8.37
CA ILE A 108 4.54 -7.51 9.10
C ILE A 108 5.11 -8.95 9.16
N LEU A 109 4.28 -9.95 9.47
CA LEU A 109 4.72 -11.33 9.70
C LEU A 109 5.30 -12.01 8.45
N TYR A 110 4.73 -11.71 7.28
CA TYR A 110 5.10 -12.33 6.01
C TYR A 110 5.99 -11.45 5.13
N SER A 111 6.57 -10.40 5.70
CA SER A 111 7.55 -9.56 5.00
C SER A 111 8.88 -9.51 5.73
N ARG A 112 9.85 -8.85 5.11
CA ARG A 112 11.16 -8.53 5.71
C ARG A 112 11.09 -7.79 7.06
N TYR A 113 9.93 -7.26 7.46
CA TYR A 113 9.79 -6.58 8.75
C TYR A 113 9.69 -7.52 9.93
N LYS A 114 9.29 -8.78 9.72
CA LYS A 114 9.08 -9.80 10.76
C LYS A 114 10.15 -9.79 11.85
N ASP A 115 11.42 -9.81 11.45
CA ASP A 115 12.55 -9.96 12.38
C ASP A 115 12.75 -8.73 13.29
N ASN A 116 12.06 -7.61 13.04
CA ASN A 116 12.16 -6.36 13.80
C ASN A 116 10.98 -6.17 14.77
N PHE A 117 10.09 -7.16 14.87
CA PHE A 117 8.88 -7.08 15.67
C PHE A 117 8.70 -8.31 16.56
N GLY A 118 8.30 -8.08 17.81
CA GLY A 118 7.68 -9.09 18.65
C GLY A 118 6.22 -9.32 18.21
N PHE A 119 5.79 -10.58 18.20
CA PHE A 119 4.43 -10.99 17.80
C PHE A 119 3.79 -11.86 18.87
N GLU A 120 2.64 -11.44 19.38
CA GLU A 120 1.86 -12.24 20.31
C GLU A 120 0.38 -12.27 19.92
N PRO A 121 -0.25 -13.46 19.84
CA PRO A 121 -1.70 -13.53 19.70
C PRO A 121 -2.37 -12.98 20.97
N ILE A 122 -3.41 -12.17 20.78
CA ILE A 122 -4.23 -11.65 21.88
C ILE A 122 -5.33 -12.69 22.15
N ASP A 123 -5.10 -13.51 23.17
CA ASP A 123 -6.13 -14.37 23.75
C ASP A 123 -6.64 -13.81 25.09
N ASN A 124 -7.83 -14.25 25.50
CA ASN A 124 -8.50 -13.78 26.72
C ASN A 124 -7.80 -14.23 28.02
N THR A 125 -6.66 -14.91 27.94
CA THR A 125 -5.95 -15.49 29.09
C THR A 125 -4.69 -14.72 29.47
N LYS A 126 -4.22 -13.81 28.61
CA LYS A 126 -3.04 -12.98 28.86
C LYS A 126 -3.41 -11.61 29.43
N HIS A 127 -2.74 -11.24 30.52
CA HIS A 127 -2.72 -9.88 31.03
C HIS A 127 -1.45 -9.20 30.54
N PHE A 128 -1.60 -8.07 29.86
CA PHE A 128 -0.49 -7.25 29.41
C PHE A 128 -0.29 -6.10 30.41
N ASP A 129 0.90 -6.00 31.00
CA ASP A 129 1.30 -4.86 31.82
C ASP A 129 1.79 -3.73 30.90
N GLY A 130 0.90 -2.79 30.57
CA GLY A 130 1.25 -1.64 29.73
C GLY A 130 0.06 -0.96 29.08
N THR A 131 0.33 0.16 28.41
CA THR A 131 -0.65 0.80 27.54
C THR A 131 -0.61 0.11 26.18
N VAL A 132 -1.74 -0.47 25.77
CA VAL A 132 -1.91 -1.04 24.42
C VAL A 132 -2.53 0.02 23.52
N VAL A 133 -1.86 0.34 22.42
CA VAL A 133 -2.42 1.16 21.35
C VAL A 133 -3.22 0.24 20.44
N VAL A 134 -4.50 0.54 20.22
CA VAL A 134 -5.34 -0.22 19.29
C VAL A 134 -5.33 0.47 17.94
N VAL A 135 -4.92 -0.25 16.90
CA VAL A 135 -4.96 0.20 15.51
C VAL A 135 -6.14 -0.47 14.82
N GLU A 136 -7.12 0.34 14.42
CA GLU A 136 -8.21 -0.10 13.57
C GLU A 136 -7.74 -0.15 12.12
N GLU A 137 -8.09 -1.23 11.40
CA GLU A 137 -7.85 -1.29 9.96
C GLU A 137 -8.73 -0.27 9.26
N GLN A 138 -8.10 0.73 8.66
CA GLN A 138 -8.77 1.68 7.79
C GLN A 138 -8.49 1.31 6.34
N GLU A 139 -9.53 1.39 5.51
CA GLU A 139 -9.32 1.40 4.06
C GLU A 139 -8.36 2.54 3.71
N THR A 140 -7.56 2.37 2.66
CA THR A 140 -6.68 3.45 2.20
C THR A 140 -7.54 4.59 1.69
N LEU A 141 -7.82 5.56 2.56
CA LEU A 141 -8.60 6.75 2.27
C LEU A 141 -7.65 7.86 1.84
N PHE A 142 -7.70 8.22 0.56
CA PHE A 142 -6.98 9.36 -0.02
C PHE A 142 -7.66 10.70 0.32
N ARG A 143 -8.02 10.90 1.60
CA ARG A 143 -8.85 12.03 2.02
C ARG A 143 -8.06 13.20 2.62
N ASP A 144 -6.78 13.03 2.98
CA ASP A 144 -6.15 13.94 3.95
C ASP A 144 -4.73 14.45 3.63
N ASP A 145 -4.46 14.70 2.35
CA ASP A 145 -3.34 15.55 1.89
C ASP A 145 -3.81 16.89 1.29
N GLY A 146 -5.07 17.29 1.58
CA GLY A 146 -5.69 18.52 1.04
C GLY A 146 -6.45 18.29 -0.27
N VAL A 147 -6.85 17.05 -0.52
CA VAL A 147 -7.42 16.59 -1.78
C VAL A 147 -8.90 16.24 -1.57
N THR A 148 -9.81 16.97 -2.23
CA THR A 148 -11.26 16.89 -2.01
C THR A 148 -11.93 15.74 -2.77
N GLU A 149 -13.03 15.21 -2.22
CA GLU A 149 -13.79 14.05 -2.74
C GLU A 149 -14.32 14.18 -4.18
N THR A 150 -14.36 15.38 -4.75
CA THR A 150 -14.95 15.64 -6.07
C THR A 150 -13.98 15.44 -7.23
N THR A 151 -12.76 14.98 -6.96
CA THR A 151 -11.66 15.11 -7.91
C THR A 151 -11.07 13.75 -8.30
N GLN A 152 -10.90 13.54 -9.61
CA GLN A 152 -10.28 12.32 -10.14
C GLN A 152 -8.76 12.45 -10.04
N HIS A 153 -8.12 11.52 -9.33
CA HIS A 153 -6.67 11.53 -9.09
C HIS A 153 -5.95 10.52 -9.96
N SER A 154 -4.69 10.77 -10.28
CA SER A 154 -3.86 9.78 -10.95
C SER A 154 -2.42 9.72 -10.43
N TYR A 155 -1.86 8.50 -10.40
CA TYR A 155 -0.70 8.13 -9.57
C TYR A 155 0.43 7.49 -10.40
N ILE A 156 1.66 7.60 -9.91
CA ILE A 156 2.86 6.95 -10.47
C ILE A 156 3.44 6.03 -9.39
N ILE A 157 3.51 4.72 -9.66
CA ILE A 157 4.14 3.74 -8.78
C ILE A 157 5.65 3.73 -9.07
N THR A 158 6.48 4.01 -8.06
CA THR A 158 7.94 4.05 -8.24
C THR A 158 8.66 2.81 -7.70
N GLU A 159 8.06 2.07 -6.75
CA GLU A 159 8.65 0.91 -6.08
C GLU A 159 7.57 -0.12 -5.67
N TYR A 160 7.88 -1.41 -5.78
CA TYR A 160 7.07 -2.50 -5.23
C TYR A 160 7.97 -3.60 -4.64
N ASP A 161 7.52 -4.30 -3.61
CA ASP A 161 8.27 -5.36 -2.94
C ASP A 161 7.87 -6.71 -3.55
N ASP A 162 8.78 -7.32 -4.33
CA ASP A 162 8.58 -8.63 -4.97
C ASP A 162 9.39 -9.68 -4.20
N ASP A 163 8.87 -10.10 -3.04
CA ASP A 163 9.53 -11.11 -2.20
C ASP A 163 9.28 -12.54 -2.71
N VAL A 164 9.44 -12.76 -4.03
CA VAL A 164 9.68 -14.10 -4.58
C VAL A 164 11.19 -14.36 -4.59
N ALA A 165 11.70 -14.69 -3.41
CA ALA A 165 12.95 -15.42 -3.20
C ALA A 165 14.17 -14.96 -4.03
N ASP A 166 14.64 -13.71 -3.88
CA ASP A 166 16.07 -13.43 -4.01
C ASP A 166 16.46 -12.14 -3.27
N LYS A 167 17.47 -12.22 -2.40
CA LYS A 167 17.99 -11.11 -1.58
C LYS A 167 18.73 -10.08 -2.43
N ARG A 168 18.05 -9.31 -3.28
CA ARG A 168 18.65 -8.19 -4.02
C ARG A 168 17.66 -7.04 -4.17
N HIS A 169 18.02 -5.91 -3.54
CA HIS A 169 17.61 -4.53 -3.84
C HIS A 169 16.39 -4.39 -4.77
N SER A 170 15.27 -3.93 -4.21
CA SER A 170 14.07 -3.56 -4.94
C SER A 170 14.45 -2.65 -6.12
N LYS A 171 14.25 -3.13 -7.35
CA LYS A 171 14.42 -2.32 -8.55
C LYS A 171 13.14 -1.53 -8.79
N SER A 172 13.27 -0.21 -8.83
CA SER A 172 12.25 0.67 -9.39
C SER A 172 11.91 0.21 -10.81
N SER A 173 10.63 -0.08 -11.05
CA SER A 173 10.09 -0.43 -12.36
C SER A 173 8.83 0.39 -12.58
N SER A 174 8.83 1.25 -13.59
CA SER A 174 7.63 1.93 -14.04
C SER A 174 6.81 0.98 -14.91
N VAL A 175 5.61 0.60 -14.46
CA VAL A 175 4.63 -0.08 -15.32
C VAL A 175 3.79 0.99 -16.02
N THR A 176 3.83 0.98 -17.35
CA THR A 176 2.91 1.73 -18.20
C THR A 176 1.97 0.71 -18.84
N THR A 177 0.70 0.75 -18.51
CA THR A 177 -0.34 0.01 -19.24
C THR A 177 -0.72 0.82 -20.48
N ASP A 178 -0.42 0.26 -21.66
CA ASP A 178 -0.90 0.81 -22.92
C ASP A 178 -2.42 0.69 -22.96
N ASN A 179 -3.10 1.84 -23.00
CA ASN A 179 -4.54 1.90 -23.15
C ASN A 179 -4.90 1.64 -24.63
N SER A 180 -4.80 0.38 -25.08
CA SER A 180 -5.27 -0.02 -26.40
C SER A 180 -6.79 -0.19 -26.38
N THR A 181 -7.51 0.90 -26.59
CA THR A 181 -8.93 0.86 -26.98
C THR A 181 -9.04 0.26 -28.38
N THR A 182 -9.16 -1.06 -28.50
CA THR A 182 -9.82 -1.69 -29.64
C THR A 182 -10.37 -3.04 -29.22
N GLU A 183 -11.71 -3.16 -29.12
CA GLU A 183 -12.37 -4.46 -29.03
C GLU A 183 -12.02 -5.30 -30.27
N PRO A 184 -11.51 -6.54 -30.12
CA PRO A 184 -11.37 -7.43 -31.26
C PRO A 184 -12.76 -7.85 -31.75
N SER A 185 -13.12 -7.42 -32.95
CA SER A 185 -14.34 -7.83 -33.65
C SER A 185 -14.28 -9.32 -34.00
N VAL A 186 -15.08 -10.15 -33.33
CA VAL A 186 -15.23 -11.56 -33.69
C VAL A 186 -16.22 -11.70 -34.84
N THR A 187 -15.71 -11.80 -36.06
CA THR A 187 -16.49 -12.33 -37.19
C THR A 187 -16.38 -13.85 -37.20
N ARG A 188 -17.47 -14.56 -36.86
CA ARG A 188 -17.57 -16.00 -37.12
C ARG A 188 -17.50 -16.26 -38.63
N LYS A 189 -16.45 -16.92 -39.09
CA LYS A 189 -16.48 -17.66 -40.35
C LYS A 189 -16.76 -19.13 -40.05
N ASN A 190 -17.92 -19.58 -40.52
CA ASN A 190 -18.25 -21.00 -40.66
C ASN A 190 -17.27 -21.64 -41.64
N THR A 191 -16.62 -22.73 -41.25
CA THR A 191 -16.48 -23.98 -42.03
C THR A 191 -16.11 -25.09 -41.06
#